data_AF-A0A0F9RK29-F1
#
_entry.id   AF-A0A0F9RK29-F1
#
_cell.length_a   1.000
_cell.length_b   1.000
_cell.length_c   1.000
_cell.angle_alpha   90.00
_cell.angle_beta   90.00
_cell.angle_gamma   90.00
#
_symmetry.space_group_name_H-M   'P 1'
#
loop_
_entity.id
_entity.type
_entity.pdbx_description
1 polymer ?
#
loop_
_entity_poly.entity_id
_entity_poly.type
_entity_poly.pdbx_seq_one_letter_code
_entity_poly.pdbx_strand_id
1 'polypeptide(L)' 'MAGRHKVIGGKRFWRYRVGLGHDEAVRLGKELRETGRYFVRIQRHEGKWAVYCLEK' A
#
# COMPACT_ATOMS: atom_id res chain seq x y z
N MET A 1 -2.89 -13.54 -8.17
CA MET A 1 -3.61 -12.58 -7.30
C MET A 1 -4.19 -11.46 -8.15
N ALA A 2 -5.48 -11.51 -8.50
CA ALA A 2 -6.14 -10.51 -9.36
C ALA A 2 -6.68 -9.34 -8.52
N GLY A 3 -5.78 -8.49 -8.02
CA GLY A 3 -6.13 -7.25 -7.30
C GLY A 3 -5.82 -6.03 -8.15
N ARG A 4 -6.70 -5.02 -8.19
CA ARG A 4 -6.48 -3.78 -8.95
C ARG A 4 -5.08 -3.22 -8.66
N HIS A 5 -4.24 -3.14 -9.68
CA HIS A 5 -2.88 -2.62 -9.58
C HIS A 5 -2.86 -1.10 -9.83
N LYS A 6 -1.89 -0.41 -9.25
CA LYS A 6 -1.62 1.02 -9.49
C LYS A 6 -0.13 1.19 -9.81
N VAL A 7 0.18 1.93 -10.87
CA VAL A 7 1.55 2.32 -11.17
C VAL A 7 1.93 3.53 -10.32
N ILE A 8 2.99 3.43 -9.52
CA ILE A 8 3.50 4.49 -8.64
C ILE A 8 5.00 4.61 -8.89
N GLY A 9 5.45 5.77 -9.39
CA GLY A 9 6.87 6.01 -9.67
C GLY A 9 7.48 4.98 -10.64
N GLY A 10 6.75 4.61 -11.70
CA GLY A 10 7.19 3.64 -12.71
C GLY A 10 7.09 2.17 -12.30
N LYS A 11 6.73 1.85 -11.05
CA LYS A 11 6.59 0.47 -10.57
C LYS A 11 5.12 0.10 -10.37
N ARG A 12 4.76 -1.15 -10.68
CA ARG A 12 3.39 -1.66 -10.52
C ARG A 12 3.19 -2.20 -9.11
N PHE A 13 2.46 -1.45 -8.28
CA PHE A 13 2.05 -1.92 -6.96
C PHE A 13 0.67 -2.55 -7.02
N TRP A 14 0.43 -3.59 -6.24
CA TRP A 14 -0.90 -4.12 -6.01
C TRP A 14 -1.55 -3.39 -4.82
N ARG A 15 -2.86 -3.20 -4.91
CA ARG A 15 -3.64 -2.54 -3.88
C ARG A 15 -3.87 -3.51 -2.72
N TYR A 16 -3.27 -3.24 -1.57
CA TYR A 16 -3.38 -4.08 -0.38
C TYR A 16 -4.69 -3.79 0.36
N ARG A 17 -4.88 -2.53 0.78
CA ARG A 17 -6.08 -2.09 1.50
C ARG A 17 -6.36 -0.61 1.23
N VAL A 18 -7.63 -0.24 1.22
CA VAL A 18 -8.12 1.13 0.98
C VAL A 18 -9.10 1.55 2.05
N GLY A 19 -9.43 2.84 2.09
CA GLY A 19 -10.44 3.38 2.99
C GLY A 19 -9.96 3.50 4.44
N LEU A 20 -8.65 3.54 4.65
CA LEU A 20 -8.01 3.61 5.96
C LEU A 20 -7.93 5.05 6.48
N GLY A 21 -7.89 5.18 7.81
CA GLY A 21 -7.38 6.37 8.46
C GLY A 21 -5.88 6.57 8.19
N HIS A 22 -5.36 7.78 8.43
CA HIS A 22 -3.93 8.05 8.22
C HIS A 22 -3.07 7.14 9.09
N ASP A 23 -3.31 7.15 10.41
CA ASP A 23 -2.50 6.39 11.37
C ASP A 23 -2.63 4.88 11.15
N GLU A 24 -3.83 4.41 10.79
CA GLU A 24 -4.07 3.01 10.44
C GLU A 24 -3.25 2.58 9.21
N ALA A 25 -3.20 3.41 8.17
CA ALA A 25 -2.41 3.15 6.98
C ALA A 25 -0.90 3.18 7.25
N VAL A 26 -0.45 4.09 8.13
CA VAL A 26 0.96 4.17 8.55
C VAL A 26 1.37 2.95 9.37
N ARG A 27 0.56 2.55 10.36
CA ARG A 27 0.81 1.35 11.18
C ARG A 27 0.87 0.10 10.31
N LEU A 28 -0.15 -0.14 9.49
CA LEU A 28 -0.20 -1.29 8.57
C LEU A 28 0.98 -1.27 7.59
N GLY A 29 1.33 -0.09 7.08
CA GLY A 29 2.46 0.04 6.18
C GLY A 29 3.81 -0.25 6.85
N LYS A 30 3.95 0.04 8.15
CA LYS A 30 5.14 -0.30 8.94
C LYS A 30 5.25 -1.81 9.14
N GLU A 31 4.17 -2.45 9.60
CA GLU A 31 4.11 -3.92 9.78
C GLU A 31 4.49 -4.66 8.49
N LEU A 32 3.93 -4.23 7.35
CA LEU A 32 4.23 -4.85 6.05
C LEU A 32 5.68 -4.62 5.61
N ARG A 33 6.29 -3.48 5.94
CA ARG A 33 7.72 -3.22 5.68
C ARG A 33 8.62 -4.08 6.58
N GLU A 34 8.24 -4.27 7.84
CA GLU A 34 8.99 -5.08 8.82
C GLU A 34 9.06 -6.55 8.43
N THR A 35 8.08 -7.07 7.68
CA THR A 35 8.18 -8.42 7.09
C THR A 35 9.37 -8.58 6.14
N GLY A 36 9.95 -7.47 5.64
CA GLY A 36 11.04 -7.48 4.67
C GLY A 36 10.62 -7.86 3.24
N ARG A 37 9.45 -8.47 3.06
CA ARG A 37 8.96 -9.04 1.79
C ARG A 37 8.41 -8.01 0.81
N TYR A 38 7.98 -6.84 1.29
CA TYR A 38 7.26 -5.87 0.46
C TYR A 38 7.93 -4.50 0.46
N PHE A 39 7.96 -3.86 -0.70
CA PHE A 39 8.00 -2.41 -0.84
C PHE A 39 6.58 -1.86 -0.64
N VAL A 40 6.43 -0.91 0.29
CA VAL A 40 5.11 -0.37 0.65
C VAL A 40 5.01 1.12 0.36
N ARG A 41 3.94 1.50 -0.35
CA ARG A 41 3.55 2.89 -0.63
C ARG A 41 2.20 3.18 0.01
N ILE A 42 2.13 4.31 0.72
CA ILE A 42 0.90 4.82 1.34
C ILE A 42 0.51 6.08 0.59
N GLN A 43 -0.73 6.17 0.11
CA GLN A 43 -1.23 7.34 -0.61
C GLN A 43 -2.70 7.63 -0.29
N ARG A 44 -3.13 8.86 -0.60
CA ARG A 44 -4.54 9.21 -0.60
C ARG A 44 -5.31 8.43 -1.67
N HIS A 45 -6.51 7.97 -1.30
CA HIS A 45 -7.46 7.31 -2.18
C HIS A 45 -8.87 7.72 -1.76
N GLU A 46 -9.59 8.43 -2.63
CA GLU A 46 -10.99 8.83 -2.43
C GLU A 46 -11.25 9.48 -1.05
N GLY A 47 -10.43 10.48 -0.69
CA GLY A 47 -10.56 11.20 0.59
C GLY A 47 -10.07 10.43 1.82
N LYS A 48 -9.70 9.16 1.69
CA LYS A 48 -9.09 8.32 2.72
C LYS A 48 -7.67 7.91 2.34
N TRP A 49 -7.08 6.95 3.06
CA TRP A 49 -5.75 6.43 2.79
C TRP A 49 -5.78 4.98 2.27
N ALA A 50 -4.77 4.65 1.49
CA ALA A 50 -4.59 3.33 0.90
C ALA A 50 -3.14 2.87 1.02
N VAL A 51 -2.98 1.58 1.24
CA VAL A 51 -1.69 0.88 1.28
C VAL A 51 -1.56 0.07 -0.01
N TYR A 52 -0.43 0.27 -0.69
CA TYR A 52 -0.04 -0.41 -1.91
C TYR A 52 1.25 -1.16 -1.66
N CYS A 53 1.32 -2.40 -2.13
CA CYS A 53 2.45 -3.30 -1.91
C CYS A 53 3.04 -3.75 -3.24
N LEU A 54 4.33 -4.06 -3.22
CA LEU A 54 5.08 -4.65 -4.31
C LEU A 54 6.05 -5.65 -3.67
N GLU A 55 6.00 -6.91 -4.08
CA GLU A 55 6.96 -7.90 -3.60
C GLU A 55 8.38 -7.52 -4.03
N LYS A 56 9.35 -7.74 -3.14
CA LYS A 56 10.77 -7.50 -3.43
C LYS A 56 11.36 -8.58 -4.31
#